data_AF-A0A938AS80-F1
#
_entry.id   AF-A0A938AS80-F1
#
_cell.length_a   1.000
_cell.length_b   1.000
_cell.length_c   1.000
_cell.angle_alpha   90.00
_cell.angle_beta   90.00
_cell.angle_gamma   90.00
#
_symmetry.space_group_name_H-M   'P 1'
#
loop_
_entity.id
_entity.type
_entity.pdbx_description
1 polymer ?
#
loop_
_entity_poly.entity_id
_entity_poly.type
_entity_poly.pdbx_seq_one_letter_code
_entity_poly.pdbx_strand_id
1 'polypeptide(L)'
;MKKIKILVAALAISALLVVALVPAALADDAGYSGTGRLHAQGTGIAQIKGKGEVWGTARAGLLAITDNGGSARIEVSGEGRKVQVGNTVIYYGFDGRFFVAGRDIVVRLEGARVDLTAVGTGTAFLKGHGKVWINGHLIGLWPVNGGSFNYGP
;
A
#
# COMPACT_ATOMS: atom_id res chain seq x y z
N MET A 1 -50.39 -27.22 32.33
CA MET A 1 -49.61 -28.31 32.96
C MET A 1 -48.88 -29.10 31.87
N LYS A 2 -47.56 -29.28 32.03
CA LYS A 2 -46.64 -30.32 31.47
C LYS A 2 -46.90 -30.86 30.04
N LYS A 3 -46.05 -30.50 29.06
CA LYS A 3 -44.84 -31.22 28.56
C LYS A 3 -45.15 -32.42 27.64
N ILE A 4 -44.32 -32.59 26.58
CA ILE A 4 -43.98 -33.82 25.78
C ILE A 4 -44.25 -33.59 24.27
N LYS A 5 -43.39 -33.85 23.28
CA LYS A 5 -41.98 -34.24 23.14
C LYS A 5 -41.58 -33.95 21.67
N ILE A 6 -40.30 -33.69 21.49
CA ILE A 6 -39.48 -33.57 20.27
C ILE A 6 -39.84 -34.56 19.14
N LEU A 7 -39.82 -34.10 17.88
CA LEU A 7 -39.20 -34.87 16.79
C LEU A 7 -38.62 -33.92 15.73
N VAL A 8 -37.34 -34.14 15.44
CA VAL A 8 -36.49 -33.44 14.46
C VAL A 8 -36.52 -34.23 13.15
N ALA A 9 -36.73 -33.54 12.01
CA ALA A 9 -36.21 -33.85 10.67
C ALA A 9 -36.63 -32.68 9.75
N ALA A 10 -35.73 -31.73 9.41
CA ALA A 10 -34.83 -31.77 8.24
C ALA A 10 -35.60 -31.72 6.90
N LEU A 11 -35.25 -30.97 5.85
CA LEU A 11 -34.26 -29.95 5.54
C LEU A 11 -34.57 -29.64 4.06
N ALA A 12 -34.98 -28.42 3.68
CA ALA A 12 -34.99 -28.02 2.27
C ALA A 12 -34.77 -26.51 2.18
N ILE A 13 -33.48 -26.19 2.25
CA ILE A 13 -32.89 -24.87 2.26
C ILE A 13 -33.11 -24.20 0.90
N SER A 14 -33.79 -23.07 0.95
CA SER A 14 -33.92 -22.08 -0.10
C SER A 14 -32.55 -21.48 -0.46
N ALA A 15 -31.91 -22.00 -1.50
CA ALA A 15 -30.72 -21.40 -2.08
C ALA A 15 -31.13 -20.31 -3.10
N LEU A 16 -31.36 -19.09 -2.60
CA LEU A 16 -31.46 -17.90 -3.43
C LEU A 16 -30.04 -17.52 -3.88
N LEU A 17 -29.69 -17.88 -5.12
CA LEU A 17 -28.42 -17.52 -5.73
C LEU A 17 -28.44 -16.03 -6.11
N VAL A 18 -28.10 -15.14 -5.18
CA VAL A 18 -27.81 -13.74 -5.49
C VAL A 18 -26.39 -13.70 -6.08
N VAL A 19 -26.29 -13.73 -7.40
CA VAL A 19 -25.05 -13.42 -8.10
C VAL A 19 -24.80 -11.93 -7.87
N ALA A 20 -23.96 -11.62 -6.88
CA ALA A 20 -23.50 -10.26 -6.65
C ALA A 20 -22.67 -9.84 -7.88
N LEU A 21 -23.25 -8.99 -8.73
CA LEU A 21 -22.49 -8.16 -9.65
C LEU A 21 -21.60 -7.27 -8.78
N VAL A 22 -20.33 -7.66 -8.62
CA VAL A 22 -19.34 -6.75 -8.06
C VAL A 22 -19.02 -5.76 -9.19
N PRO A 23 -19.34 -4.46 -9.05
CA PRO A 23 -18.86 -3.49 -10.03
C PRO A 23 -17.32 -3.54 -9.98
N ALA A 24 -16.71 -3.91 -11.11
CA ALA A 24 -15.30 -3.68 -11.33
C ALA A 24 -15.10 -2.17 -11.26
N ALA A 25 -14.58 -1.69 -10.13
CA ALA A 25 -14.13 -0.32 -10.00
C ALA A 25 -13.07 -0.12 -11.08
N LEU A 26 -13.46 0.60 -12.15
CA LEU A 26 -12.53 1.14 -13.11
C LEU A 26 -11.54 1.97 -12.30
N ALA A 27 -10.27 1.57 -12.32
CA ALA A 27 -9.20 2.39 -11.81
C ALA A 27 -9.31 3.71 -12.57
N ASP A 28 -9.77 4.74 -11.85
CA ASP A 28 -9.78 6.11 -12.31
C ASP A 28 -8.31 6.42 -12.60
N ASP A 29 -7.95 6.44 -13.89
CA ASP A 29 -6.61 6.72 -14.38
C ASP A 29 -6.34 8.18 -14.02
N ALA A 30 -5.87 8.38 -12.80
CA ALA A 30 -5.63 9.69 -12.22
C ALA A 30 -4.38 10.33 -12.85
N GLY A 31 -4.27 10.37 -14.19
CA GLY A 31 -3.41 11.28 -14.93
C GLY A 31 -1.93 11.31 -14.53
N TYR A 32 -1.39 10.22 -13.98
CA TYR A 32 0.01 10.11 -13.61
C TYR A 32 0.79 9.45 -14.74
N SER A 33 1.17 10.27 -15.71
CA SER A 33 1.78 9.95 -17.01
C SER A 33 3.13 9.17 -17.04
N GLY A 34 3.47 8.39 -16.01
CA GLY A 34 4.65 7.53 -15.98
C GLY A 34 4.28 6.05 -16.12
N THR A 35 5.02 5.30 -16.94
CA THR A 35 4.80 3.86 -17.16
C THR A 35 5.67 2.97 -16.27
N GLY A 36 6.53 3.59 -15.46
CA GLY A 36 7.47 2.91 -14.60
C GLY A 36 6.80 2.18 -13.44
N ARG A 37 7.28 0.98 -13.10
CA ARG A 37 6.82 0.22 -11.94
C ARG A 37 7.99 -0.24 -11.08
N LEU A 38 7.99 0.13 -9.81
CA LEU A 38 8.87 -0.42 -8.80
C LEU A 38 8.10 -1.28 -7.82
N HIS A 39 8.66 -2.42 -7.46
CA HIS A 39 8.18 -3.25 -6.37
C HIS A 39 9.35 -3.57 -5.44
N ALA A 40 9.17 -3.43 -4.13
CA ALA A 40 10.20 -3.65 -3.13
C ALA A 40 9.63 -4.41 -1.93
N GLN A 41 10.32 -5.48 -1.54
CA GLN A 41 9.97 -6.27 -0.36
C GLN A 41 11.19 -6.39 0.55
N GLY A 42 11.04 -6.10 1.84
CA GLY A 42 12.18 -6.11 2.74
C GLY A 42 11.94 -5.61 4.16
N THR A 43 13.04 -5.26 4.82
CA THR A 43 13.11 -4.65 6.15
C THR A 43 14.16 -3.55 6.11
N GLY A 44 13.79 -2.38 6.62
CA GLY A 44 14.62 -1.18 6.57
C GLY A 44 13.82 0.02 6.08
N ILE A 45 14.47 0.87 5.29
CA ILE A 45 13.92 2.14 4.78
C ILE A 45 13.63 1.99 3.29
N ALA A 46 12.40 2.27 2.90
CA ALA A 46 11.99 2.48 1.53
C ALA A 46 11.41 3.90 1.39
N GLN A 47 12.01 4.72 0.54
CA GLN A 47 11.56 6.08 0.29
C GLN A 47 11.33 6.28 -1.20
N ILE A 48 10.11 6.65 -1.58
CA ILE A 48 9.72 6.99 -2.95
C ILE A 48 9.59 8.49 -3.06
N LYS A 49 10.12 9.05 -4.14
CA LYS A 49 9.89 10.44 -4.55
C LYS A 49 9.48 10.44 -6.01
N GLY A 50 8.34 11.07 -6.33
CA GLY A 50 7.91 11.18 -7.72
C GLY A 50 6.46 11.59 -7.93
N LYS A 51 5.98 11.31 -9.14
CA LYS A 51 4.61 11.47 -9.61
C LYS A 51 4.03 10.10 -9.90
N GLY A 52 2.85 9.81 -9.37
CA GLY A 52 2.28 8.47 -9.51
C GLY A 52 1.47 8.01 -8.32
N GLU A 53 1.35 6.70 -8.24
CA GLU A 53 0.70 5.97 -7.17
C GLU A 53 1.75 5.18 -6.39
N VAL A 54 1.62 5.17 -5.06
CA VAL A 54 2.44 4.38 -4.16
C VAL A 54 1.52 3.71 -3.15
N TRP A 55 1.62 2.40 -3.04
CA TRP A 55 0.87 1.64 -2.05
C TRP A 55 1.73 0.55 -1.43
N GLY A 56 1.32 0.10 -0.27
CA GLY A 56 2.06 -0.95 0.40
C GLY A 56 1.54 -1.29 1.77
N THR A 57 2.26 -2.20 2.40
CA THR A 57 2.07 -2.61 3.78
C THR A 57 3.41 -2.63 4.52
N ALA A 58 3.37 -2.43 5.83
CA ALA A 58 4.49 -2.71 6.71
C ALA A 58 3.99 -3.10 8.09
N ARG A 59 4.89 -3.70 8.88
CA ARG A 59 4.70 -3.91 10.32
C ARG A 59 5.70 -3.08 11.11
N ALA A 60 5.21 -2.54 12.23
CA ALA A 60 6.00 -1.89 13.28
C ALA A 60 7.01 -0.89 12.73
N GLY A 61 6.54 0.31 12.40
CA GLY A 61 7.37 1.28 11.71
C GLY A 61 6.93 2.74 11.77
N LEU A 62 7.47 3.49 10.82
CA LEU A 62 7.12 4.88 10.54
C LEU A 62 6.68 4.96 9.07
N LEU A 63 5.51 5.54 8.83
CA LEU A 63 5.07 5.96 7.49
C LEU A 63 4.99 7.49 7.50
N ALA A 64 5.79 8.15 6.67
CA ALA A 64 5.71 9.59 6.44
C ALA A 64 5.34 9.84 4.98
N ILE A 65 4.33 10.67 4.77
CA ILE A 65 3.82 11.03 3.44
C ILE A 65 3.84 12.54 3.34
N THR A 66 4.62 13.07 2.42
CA THR A 66 4.70 14.50 2.11
C THR A 66 4.02 14.75 0.77
N ASP A 67 3.04 15.65 0.76
CA ASP A 67 2.37 16.13 -0.45
C ASP A 67 2.88 17.52 -0.82
N ASN A 68 3.87 17.58 -1.72
CA ASN A 68 4.37 18.85 -2.24
C ASN A 68 3.45 19.42 -3.33
N GLY A 69 2.68 18.54 -3.99
CA GLY A 69 1.74 18.91 -5.06
C GLY A 69 0.42 19.51 -4.58
N GLY A 70 0.13 19.46 -3.28
CA GLY A 70 -1.03 20.06 -2.61
C GLY A 70 -2.38 19.44 -2.96
N SER A 71 -2.40 18.23 -3.49
CA SER A 71 -3.63 17.54 -3.91
C SER A 71 -3.48 16.00 -3.94
N ALA A 72 -2.59 15.46 -3.12
CA ALA A 72 -2.41 14.02 -3.04
C ALA A 72 -3.65 13.36 -2.42
N ARG A 73 -4.10 12.26 -3.04
CA ARG A 73 -5.06 11.34 -2.42
C ARG A 73 -4.30 10.43 -1.47
N ILE A 74 -4.65 10.45 -0.19
CA ILE A 74 -3.98 9.66 0.85
C ILE A 74 -5.02 8.81 1.58
N GLU A 75 -4.84 7.49 1.53
CA GLU A 75 -5.67 6.51 2.23
C GLU A 75 -4.77 5.63 3.09
N VAL A 76 -5.07 5.56 4.39
CA VAL A 76 -4.28 4.79 5.35
C VAL A 76 -5.23 4.02 6.25
N SER A 77 -4.93 2.74 6.45
CA SER A 77 -5.68 1.82 7.31
C SER A 77 -4.70 1.03 8.17
N GLY A 78 -5.08 0.73 9.42
CA GLY A 78 -4.25 0.02 10.38
C GLY A 78 -4.06 0.77 11.69
N GLU A 79 -3.03 0.39 12.42
CA GLU A 79 -2.69 0.96 13.72
C GLU A 79 -1.57 2.01 13.61
N GLY A 80 -1.52 2.90 14.61
CA GLY A 80 -0.47 3.92 14.74
C GLY A 80 -1.02 5.29 15.14
N ARG A 81 -0.12 6.18 15.54
CA ARG A 81 -0.43 7.57 15.90
C ARG A 81 -0.18 8.49 14.71
N LYS A 82 -1.23 9.15 14.23
CA LYS A 82 -1.18 10.17 13.17
C LYS A 82 -0.76 11.53 13.73
N VAL A 83 0.19 12.19 13.07
CA VAL A 83 0.63 13.56 13.35
C VAL A 83 0.75 14.31 12.01
N GLN A 84 0.25 15.54 11.94
CA GLN A 84 0.42 16.42 10.78
C GLN A 84 1.48 17.47 11.10
N VAL A 85 2.46 17.66 10.21
CA VAL A 85 3.49 18.70 10.29
C VAL A 85 3.62 19.35 8.91
N GLY A 86 3.09 20.57 8.75
CA GLY A 86 3.03 21.23 7.46
C GLY A 86 2.29 20.39 6.41
N ASN A 87 2.94 20.11 5.28
CA ASN A 87 2.42 19.27 4.20
C ASN A 87 2.76 17.77 4.36
N THR A 88 3.29 17.37 5.52
CA THR A 88 3.66 15.99 5.81
C THR A 88 2.73 15.40 6.86
N VAL A 89 2.21 14.21 6.59
CA VAL A 89 1.51 13.38 7.58
C VAL A 89 2.40 12.21 7.99
N ILE A 90 2.51 11.98 9.28
CA ILE A 90 3.39 10.96 9.87
C ILE A 90 2.54 10.01 10.70
N TYR A 91 2.69 8.71 10.48
CA TYR A 91 2.09 7.64 11.24
C TYR A 91 3.21 6.92 12.01
N TYR A 92 3.26 7.16 13.33
CA TYR A 92 4.20 6.50 14.23
C TYR A 92 3.64 5.16 14.70
N GLY A 93 4.49 4.13 14.75
CA GLY A 93 4.03 2.77 15.07
C GLY A 93 3.13 2.20 13.99
N PHE A 94 3.34 2.59 12.73
CA PHE A 94 2.52 2.16 11.61
C PHE A 94 2.57 0.63 11.45
N ASP A 95 1.39 0.00 11.51
CA ASP A 95 1.15 -1.39 11.15
C ASP A 95 -0.15 -1.46 10.35
N GLY A 96 -0.05 -1.68 9.05
CA GLY A 96 -1.21 -1.59 8.18
C GLY A 96 -0.90 -1.44 6.70
N ARG A 97 -1.87 -0.85 5.98
CA ARG A 97 -1.83 -0.59 4.53
C ARG A 97 -2.01 0.89 4.25
N PHE A 98 -1.31 1.38 3.25
CA PHE A 98 -1.51 2.72 2.71
C PHE A 98 -1.62 2.72 1.19
N PHE A 99 -2.24 3.77 0.66
CA PHE A 99 -2.27 4.17 -0.73
C PHE A 99 -2.10 5.69 -0.81
N VAL A 100 -1.22 6.15 -1.70
CA VAL A 100 -0.94 7.55 -1.95
C VAL A 100 -0.88 7.77 -3.44
N ALA A 101 -1.58 8.77 -3.95
CA ALA A 101 -1.51 9.16 -5.36
C ALA A 101 -1.35 10.67 -5.48
N GLY A 102 -0.41 11.14 -6.31
CA GLY A 102 -0.18 12.57 -6.47
C GLY A 102 0.89 12.94 -7.49
N ARG A 103 1.01 14.26 -7.73
CA ARG A 103 1.90 14.85 -8.76
C ARG A 103 3.33 15.14 -8.29
N ASP A 104 3.52 15.32 -6.99
CA ASP A 104 4.81 15.47 -6.33
C ASP A 104 4.65 14.99 -4.88
N ILE A 105 4.92 13.70 -4.70
CA ILE A 105 4.78 13.01 -3.41
C ILE A 105 6.12 12.45 -2.97
N VAL A 106 6.34 12.48 -1.64
CA VAL A 106 7.40 11.71 -0.99
C VAL A 106 6.76 10.75 -0.01
N VAL A 107 6.98 9.46 -0.20
CA VAL A 107 6.49 8.41 0.71
C VAL A 107 7.70 7.72 1.32
N ARG A 108 7.88 7.86 2.62
CA ARG A 108 8.92 7.18 3.39
C ARG A 108 8.27 6.15 4.30
N LEU A 109 8.74 4.92 4.17
CA LEU A 109 8.33 3.78 4.97
C LEU A 109 9.57 3.18 5.63
N GLU A 110 9.56 3.08 6.95
CA GLU A 110 10.62 2.48 7.74
C GLU A 110 10.01 1.40 8.62
N GLY A 111 10.48 0.16 8.54
CA GLY A 111 9.92 -0.92 9.34
C GLY A 111 10.31 -2.31 8.87
N ALA A 112 9.61 -3.31 9.40
CA ALA A 112 9.74 -4.70 9.03
C ALA A 112 8.62 -5.13 8.08
N ARG A 113 8.87 -6.21 7.31
CA ARG A 113 7.89 -6.77 6.35
C ARG A 113 7.30 -5.69 5.44
N VAL A 114 8.14 -4.80 4.96
CA VAL A 114 7.78 -3.83 3.94
C VAL A 114 7.44 -4.59 2.67
N ASP A 115 6.26 -4.32 2.13
CA ASP A 115 5.85 -4.63 0.76
C ASP A 115 5.35 -3.33 0.17
N LEU A 116 6.09 -2.79 -0.79
CA LEU A 116 5.84 -1.47 -1.37
C LEU A 116 5.83 -1.58 -2.89
N THR A 117 4.85 -0.95 -3.51
CA THR A 117 4.76 -0.79 -4.95
C THR A 117 4.60 0.69 -5.29
N ALA A 118 5.32 1.14 -6.32
CA ALA A 118 5.17 2.46 -6.91
C ALA A 118 4.96 2.33 -8.42
N VAL A 119 4.02 3.09 -8.97
CA VAL A 119 3.75 3.20 -10.41
C VAL A 119 3.77 4.67 -10.81
N GLY A 120 4.47 5.01 -11.89
CA GLY A 120 4.63 6.38 -12.37
C GLY A 120 6.07 6.69 -12.76
N THR A 121 6.50 7.92 -12.46
CA THR A 121 7.87 8.41 -12.69
C THR A 121 8.46 8.87 -11.37
N GLY A 122 9.65 8.38 -11.04
CA GLY A 122 10.32 8.74 -9.81
C GLY A 122 11.58 7.95 -9.49
N THR A 123 12.07 8.19 -8.28
CA THR A 123 13.23 7.52 -7.70
C THR A 123 12.84 6.86 -6.39
N ALA A 124 13.34 5.65 -6.17
CA ALA A 124 13.24 4.95 -4.90
C ALA A 124 14.62 4.90 -4.23
N PHE A 125 14.71 5.32 -2.98
CA PHE A 125 15.84 5.04 -2.11
C PHE A 125 15.51 3.84 -1.22
N LEU A 126 16.33 2.79 -1.27
CA LEU A 126 16.17 1.60 -0.46
C LEU A 126 17.42 1.39 0.39
N LYS A 127 17.24 1.10 1.68
CA LYS A 127 18.32 0.76 2.62
C LYS A 127 17.87 -0.36 3.55
N GLY A 128 18.68 -1.41 3.68
CA GLY A 128 18.40 -2.51 4.60
C GLY A 128 18.54 -3.86 3.92
N HIS A 129 17.61 -4.76 4.18
CA HIS A 129 17.61 -6.13 3.65
C HIS A 129 16.31 -6.41 2.90
N GLY A 130 16.40 -6.78 1.64
CA GLY A 130 15.23 -6.99 0.81
C GLY A 130 15.58 -7.22 -0.65
N LYS A 131 14.56 -7.28 -1.48
CA LYS A 131 14.65 -7.40 -2.93
C LYS A 131 13.91 -6.24 -3.59
N VAL A 132 14.38 -5.86 -4.77
CA VAL A 132 13.76 -4.80 -5.58
C VAL A 132 13.60 -5.28 -7.01
N TRP A 133 12.43 -5.00 -7.56
CA TRP A 133 12.07 -5.27 -8.95
C TRP A 133 11.68 -3.97 -9.64
N ILE A 134 12.08 -3.83 -10.89
CA ILE A 134 11.67 -2.74 -11.78
C ILE A 134 11.04 -3.36 -13.01
N ASN A 135 9.83 -2.94 -13.34
CA ASN A 135 9.04 -3.45 -14.47
C ASN A 135 8.98 -4.98 -14.49
N GLY A 136 8.81 -5.60 -13.32
CA GLY A 136 8.73 -7.06 -13.13
C GLY A 136 10.07 -7.79 -13.08
N HIS A 137 11.19 -7.14 -13.38
CA HIS A 137 12.52 -7.75 -13.39
C HIS A 137 13.23 -7.53 -12.06
N LEU A 138 13.78 -8.59 -11.47
CA LEU A 138 14.59 -8.50 -10.26
C LEU A 138 15.88 -7.74 -10.58
N ILE A 139 16.07 -6.58 -9.96
CA ILE A 139 17.25 -5.74 -10.17
C ILE A 139 18.33 -6.05 -9.14
N GLY A 140 17.94 -6.42 -7.92
CA GLY A 140 18.91 -6.82 -6.91
C GLY A 140 18.37 -6.81 -5.48
N LEU A 141 19.32 -6.76 -4.55
CA LEU A 141 19.07 -6.64 -3.12
C LEU A 141 19.06 -5.18 -2.68
N TRP A 142 18.41 -4.89 -1.57
CA TRP A 142 18.51 -3.60 -0.92
C TRP A 142 19.96 -3.36 -0.46
N PRO A 143 20.60 -2.24 -0.80
CA PRO A 143 21.95 -1.95 -0.34
C PRO A 143 21.96 -1.61 1.16
N VAL A 144 22.89 -2.21 1.92
CA VAL A 144 23.03 -1.95 3.38
C VAL A 144 23.37 -0.48 3.69
N ASN A 145 24.11 0.17 2.79
CA ASN A 145 24.48 1.58 2.90
C ASN A 145 23.45 2.52 2.24
N GLY A 146 22.39 1.97 1.66
CA GLY A 146 21.41 2.71 0.88
C GLY A 146 21.79 2.81 -0.60
N GLY A 147 20.79 2.80 -1.48
CA GLY A 147 20.97 3.05 -2.90
C GLY A 147 19.68 3.50 -3.57
N SER A 148 19.84 4.20 -4.69
CA SER A 148 18.75 4.81 -5.44
C SER A 148 18.46 4.04 -6.73
N PHE A 149 17.18 3.90 -7.05
CA PHE A 149 16.67 3.19 -8.22
C PHE A 149 15.68 4.10 -8.95
N ASN A 150 15.92 4.38 -10.23
CA ASN A 150 14.96 5.07 -11.08
C ASN A 150 14.02 4.03 -11.70
N TYR A 151 12.71 4.24 -11.62
CA TYR A 151 11.75 3.24 -12.08
C TYR A 151 10.86 3.70 -13.23
N GLY A 152 10.88 4.99 -13.61
CA GLY A 152 10.17 5.53 -14.77
C GLY A 152 10.95 6.67 -15.44
N PRO A 153 10.72 6.90 -16.76
CA PRO A 153 11.32 8.00 -17.52
C PRO A 153 10.73 9.37 -17.14
#